data_AF-A0A1B8CYM2-F1
#
_entry.id   AF-A0A1B8CYM2-F1
#
_cell.length_a   1.000
_cell.length_b   1.000
_cell.length_c   1.000
_cell.angle_alpha   90.00
_cell.angle_beta   90.00
_cell.angle_gamma   90.00
#
_symmetry.space_group_name_H-M   'P 1'
#
loop_
_entity.id
_entity.type
_entity.pdbx_description
1 polymer ?
#
loop_
_entity_poly.entity_id
_entity_poly.type
_entity_poly.pdbx_seq_one_letter_code
_entity_poly.pdbx_strand_id
1 'polypeptide(L)'
;MPSLDQQFQQACDAGDLPGVVLLASDTTGKFKYEKAFGLKSPGEKIDINATFILASCTKLMTTIAAMQCVERGEIKLDDDVSTILTELKGIQILTGFKEETNEPLLTIAKNKITLRHKEHYLPPGVEARSAPAISDDDQARRKEEVRRRRAIGSATDFLKILTSLCASSTSVLLKPATIDEMFTPQLALSGQRALTLYNAALAETKTFTSRKSSTKLNFGLGGLLVLSDDETGLKAGTMTWSGLPNLLWTIDRGSG
;
A
#
# COMPACT_ATOMS: atom_id res chain seq x y z
N MET A 1 25.75 -4.01 20.05
CA MET A 1 24.81 -3.06 19.40
C MET A 1 23.60 -2.88 20.31
N PRO A 2 22.99 -1.68 20.38
CA PRO A 2 21.75 -1.49 21.13
C PRO A 2 20.65 -2.42 20.61
N SER A 3 19.78 -2.88 21.51
CA SER A 3 18.56 -3.63 21.14
C SER A 3 17.62 -2.77 20.28
N LEU A 4 16.66 -3.41 19.61
CA LEU A 4 15.67 -2.72 18.78
C LEU A 4 14.89 -1.65 19.57
N ASP A 5 14.39 -2.02 20.75
CA ASP A 5 13.68 -1.10 21.66
C ASP A 5 14.55 0.10 22.04
N GLN A 6 15.84 -0.13 22.34
CA GLN A 6 16.79 0.93 22.68
C GLN A 6 17.03 1.88 21.50
N GLN A 7 17.11 1.37 20.28
CA GLN A 7 17.29 2.19 19.08
C GLN A 7 16.10 3.13 18.85
N PHE A 8 14.87 2.63 18.97
CA PHE A 8 13.68 3.47 18.83
C PHE A 8 13.51 4.47 19.98
N GLN A 9 13.82 4.06 21.21
CA GLN A 9 13.83 4.98 22.35
C GLN A 9 14.84 6.10 22.13
N GLN A 10 16.07 5.77 21.72
CA GLN A 10 17.11 6.77 21.43
C GLN A 10 16.71 7.73 20.30
N ALA A 11 16.10 7.23 19.23
CA ALA A 11 15.60 8.08 18.14
C ALA A 11 14.49 9.04 18.60
N CYS A 12 13.62 8.61 19.52
CA CYS A 12 12.63 9.49 20.13
C CYS A 12 13.26 10.52 21.07
N ASP A 13 14.22 10.10 21.90
CA ASP A 13 14.93 10.99 22.84
C ASP A 13 15.77 12.05 22.11
N ALA A 14 16.35 11.69 20.96
CA ALA A 14 17.10 12.60 20.09
C ALA A 14 16.20 13.55 19.28
N GLY A 15 14.89 13.31 19.23
CA GLY A 15 13.94 14.10 18.44
C GLY A 15 13.89 13.74 16.95
N ASP A 16 14.56 12.67 16.53
CA ASP A 16 14.51 12.16 15.14
C ASP A 16 13.11 11.59 14.80
N LEU A 17 12.44 11.01 15.80
CA LEU A 17 11.06 10.54 15.72
C LEU A 17 10.22 11.17 16.83
N PRO A 18 9.08 11.83 16.52
CA PRO A 18 8.21 12.35 17.57
C PRO A 18 7.64 11.23 18.44
N GLY A 19 7.22 10.12 17.81
CA GLY A 19 6.75 8.91 18.46
C GLY A 19 6.52 7.79 17.45
N VAL A 20 6.51 6.55 17.92
CA VAL A 20 6.36 5.36 17.09
C VAL A 20 5.60 4.26 17.84
N VAL A 21 4.79 3.50 17.10
CA VAL A 21 4.13 2.28 17.58
C VAL A 21 4.59 1.12 16.72
N LEU A 22 5.06 0.05 17.37
CA LEU A 22 5.58 -1.16 16.72
C LEU A 22 4.79 -2.35 17.23
N LEU A 23 4.14 -3.07 16.32
CA LEU A 23 3.34 -4.25 16.66
C LEU A 23 3.69 -5.42 15.75
N ALA A 24 3.73 -6.62 16.31
CA ALA A 24 3.82 -7.88 15.59
C ALA A 24 3.12 -9.00 16.37
N SER A 25 2.53 -9.96 15.67
CA SER A 25 1.90 -11.14 16.27
C SER A 25 1.94 -12.31 15.30
N ASP A 26 2.01 -13.52 15.83
CA ASP A 26 1.75 -14.73 15.03
C ASP A 26 0.24 -15.02 14.93
N THR A 27 -0.13 -15.95 14.05
CA THR A 27 -1.53 -16.41 13.93
C THR A 27 -2.05 -17.20 15.14
N THR A 28 -1.15 -17.72 15.99
CA THR A 28 -1.51 -18.55 17.14
C THR A 28 -1.78 -17.75 18.41
N GLY A 29 -1.36 -16.48 18.44
CA GLY A 29 -1.39 -15.62 19.62
C GLY A 29 -0.29 -15.93 20.64
N LYS A 30 0.60 -16.89 20.37
CA LYS A 30 1.72 -17.22 21.26
C LYS A 30 2.83 -16.17 21.19
N PHE A 31 3.04 -15.59 20.02
CA PHE A 31 3.97 -14.48 19.84
C PHE A 31 3.19 -13.18 19.76
N LYS A 32 3.58 -12.23 20.61
CA LYS A 32 3.06 -10.86 20.60
C LYS A 32 4.15 -9.88 21.00
N TYR A 33 4.36 -8.88 20.16
CA TYR A 33 5.28 -7.78 20.40
C TYR A 33 4.51 -6.48 20.22
N GLU A 34 4.45 -5.66 21.27
CA GLU A 34 3.73 -4.38 21.26
C GLU A 34 4.54 -3.34 22.01
N LYS A 35 4.99 -2.31 21.30
CA LYS A 35 5.78 -1.23 21.87
C LYS A 35 5.32 0.12 21.35
N ALA A 36 5.40 1.12 22.21
CA ALA A 36 5.14 2.52 21.90
C ALA A 36 6.26 3.36 22.53
N PHE A 37 6.87 4.26 21.76
CA PHE A 37 7.96 5.12 22.20
C PHE A 37 7.68 6.57 21.81
N GLY A 38 8.15 7.52 22.61
CA GLY A 38 7.99 8.95 22.36
C GLY A 38 6.59 9.49 22.66
N LEU A 39 6.19 10.51 21.91
CA LEU A 39 5.04 11.36 22.16
C LEU A 39 4.08 11.38 20.96
N LYS A 40 2.77 11.52 21.22
CA LYS A 40 1.78 11.80 20.16
C LYS A 40 1.47 13.29 20.04
N SER A 41 1.74 14.06 21.09
CA SER A 41 1.64 15.51 21.15
C SER A 41 2.63 16.05 22.19
N PRO A 42 3.00 17.35 22.18
CA PRO A 42 3.92 17.91 23.18
C PRO A 42 3.46 17.61 24.62
N GLY A 43 4.30 16.91 25.38
CA GLY A 43 4.01 16.52 26.77
C GLY A 43 3.13 15.27 26.93
N GLU A 44 2.63 14.66 25.84
CA GLU A 44 1.73 13.50 25.91
C GLU A 44 2.36 12.27 25.23
N LYS A 45 2.59 11.21 26.02
CA LYS A 45 3.14 9.95 25.52
C LYS A 45 2.20 9.29 24.51
N ILE A 46 2.78 8.68 23.48
CA ILE A 46 2.03 7.83 22.56
C ILE A 46 1.75 6.48 23.22
N ASP A 47 0.57 5.94 22.99
CA ASP A 47 0.16 4.60 23.41
C ASP A 47 -0.11 3.71 22.20
N ILE A 48 -0.17 2.40 22.41
CA ILE A 48 -0.35 1.42 21.32
C ILE A 48 -1.69 1.56 20.57
N ASN A 49 -2.70 2.19 21.19
CA ASN A 49 -4.01 2.43 20.60
C ASN A 49 -4.14 3.85 20.03
N ALA A 50 -3.03 4.60 19.93
CA ALA A 50 -3.01 5.90 19.28
C ALA A 50 -3.61 5.80 17.86
N THR A 51 -4.39 6.82 17.49
CA THR A 51 -5.07 6.87 16.19
C THR A 51 -4.18 7.53 15.15
N PHE A 52 -4.09 6.91 13.98
CA PHE A 52 -3.33 7.38 12.83
C PHE A 52 -4.23 7.65 11.64
N ILE A 53 -3.83 8.59 10.79
CA ILE A 53 -4.37 8.71 9.44
C ILE A 53 -3.70 7.62 8.61
N LEU A 54 -4.45 6.61 8.18
CA LEU A 54 -3.90 5.39 7.58
C LEU A 54 -3.40 5.59 6.14
N ALA A 55 -3.77 6.70 5.49
CA ALA A 55 -3.29 7.05 4.15
C ALA A 55 -3.39 5.87 3.16
N SER A 56 -2.30 5.50 2.50
CA SER A 56 -2.27 4.38 1.56
C SER A 56 -2.44 3.00 2.20
N CYS A 57 -2.32 2.84 3.52
CA CYS A 57 -2.70 1.58 4.18
C CYS A 57 -4.22 1.30 4.02
N THR A 58 -5.02 2.34 3.74
CA THR A 58 -6.44 2.19 3.38
C THR A 58 -6.66 1.28 2.18
N LYS A 59 -5.69 1.18 1.25
CA LYS A 59 -5.82 0.36 0.04
C LYS A 59 -6.08 -1.11 0.35
N LEU A 60 -5.45 -1.66 1.39
CA LEU A 60 -5.68 -3.05 1.79
C LEU A 60 -7.15 -3.27 2.20
N MET A 61 -7.73 -2.35 2.97
CA MET A 61 -9.14 -2.41 3.37
C MET A 61 -10.09 -2.26 2.17
N THR A 62 -9.76 -1.36 1.23
CA THR A 62 -10.53 -1.20 -0.01
C THR A 62 -10.48 -2.46 -0.87
N THR A 63 -9.31 -3.10 -0.98
CA THR A 63 -9.15 -4.39 -1.66
C THR A 63 -9.99 -5.47 -0.99
N ILE A 64 -9.95 -5.60 0.34
CA ILE A 64 -10.79 -6.56 1.06
C ILE A 64 -12.27 -6.33 0.73
N ALA A 65 -12.75 -5.09 0.77
CA ALA A 65 -14.13 -4.76 0.42
C ALA A 65 -14.48 -5.13 -1.04
N ALA A 66 -13.57 -4.87 -1.99
CA ALA A 66 -13.75 -5.26 -3.38
C ALA A 66 -13.81 -6.79 -3.54
N MET A 67 -12.93 -7.52 -2.83
CA MET A 67 -12.93 -8.98 -2.83
C MET A 67 -14.20 -9.56 -2.18
N GLN A 68 -14.79 -8.88 -1.20
CA GLN A 68 -16.10 -9.25 -0.67
C GLN A 68 -17.21 -9.11 -1.72
N CYS A 69 -17.17 -8.08 -2.58
CA CYS A 69 -18.08 -7.98 -3.73
C CYS A 69 -17.86 -9.14 -4.72
N VAL A 70 -16.61 -9.55 -4.94
CA VAL A 70 -16.27 -10.72 -5.76
C VAL A 70 -16.86 -12.00 -5.18
N GLU A 71 -16.75 -12.22 -3.87
CA GLU A 71 -17.33 -13.41 -3.22
C GLU A 71 -18.86 -13.45 -3.27
N ARG A 72 -19.51 -12.29 -3.27
CA ARG A 72 -20.97 -12.16 -3.44
C ARG A 72 -21.42 -12.31 -4.90
N GLY A 73 -20.48 -12.41 -5.84
CA GLY A 73 -20.78 -12.53 -7.27
C GLY A 73 -21.29 -11.23 -7.90
N GLU A 74 -21.09 -10.08 -7.24
CA GLU A 74 -21.53 -8.77 -7.73
C GLU A 74 -20.65 -8.28 -8.89
N ILE A 75 -19.38 -8.69 -8.91
CA ILE A 75 -18.41 -8.40 -9.96
C ILE A 75 -17.32 -9.48 -9.96
N LYS A 76 -16.72 -9.81 -11.10
CA LYS A 76 -15.53 -10.67 -11.16
C LYS A 76 -14.27 -9.82 -11.34
N LEU A 77 -13.12 -10.37 -10.95
CA LEU A 77 -11.82 -9.71 -11.11
C LEU A 77 -11.55 -9.25 -12.55
N ASP A 78 -12.02 -9.99 -13.54
CA ASP A 78 -11.77 -9.76 -14.96
C ASP A 78 -12.97 -9.15 -15.71
N ASP A 79 -14.04 -8.76 -15.01
CA ASP A 79 -15.17 -8.06 -15.61
C ASP A 79 -14.78 -6.63 -16.01
N ASP A 80 -15.46 -6.09 -17.02
CA ASP A 80 -15.30 -4.69 -17.41
C ASP A 80 -15.94 -3.77 -16.36
N VAL A 81 -15.11 -3.02 -15.63
CA VAL A 81 -15.59 -2.14 -14.56
C VAL A 81 -16.37 -0.94 -15.10
N SER A 82 -16.25 -0.60 -16.38
CA SER A 82 -16.96 0.53 -16.98
C SER A 82 -18.49 0.32 -17.04
N THR A 83 -18.94 -0.92 -16.85
CA THR A 83 -20.36 -1.26 -16.68
C THR A 83 -20.95 -0.67 -15.39
N ILE A 84 -20.12 -0.50 -14.35
CA ILE A 84 -20.48 0.07 -13.05
C ILE A 84 -19.97 1.52 -12.96
N LEU A 85 -18.69 1.72 -13.25
CA LEU A 85 -18.00 3.01 -13.26
C LEU A 85 -18.07 3.63 -14.65
N THR A 86 -19.26 4.13 -15.02
CA THR A 86 -19.54 4.61 -16.37
C THR A 86 -18.64 5.76 -16.83
N GLU A 87 -18.03 6.50 -15.92
CA GLU A 87 -17.03 7.53 -16.18
C GLU A 87 -15.73 6.98 -16.81
N LEU A 88 -15.49 5.68 -16.71
CA LEU A 88 -14.34 5.03 -17.35
C LEU A 88 -14.62 4.60 -18.79
N LYS A 89 -15.86 4.71 -19.27
CA LYS A 89 -16.20 4.42 -20.66
C LYS A 89 -15.48 5.39 -21.60
N GLY A 90 -14.82 4.85 -22.62
CA GLY A 90 -14.13 5.67 -23.63
C GLY A 90 -12.93 6.46 -23.08
N ILE A 91 -12.37 6.05 -21.93
CA ILE A 91 -11.21 6.72 -21.33
C ILE A 91 -10.07 6.82 -22.35
N GLN A 92 -9.42 7.99 -22.37
CA GLN A 92 -8.31 8.28 -23.25
C GLN A 92 -6.99 8.17 -22.48
N ILE A 93 -5.96 7.71 -23.18
CA ILE A 93 -4.59 7.57 -22.70
C ILE A 93 -3.79 8.75 -23.24
N LEU A 94 -3.14 9.49 -22.33
CA LEU A 94 -2.17 10.52 -22.69
C LEU A 94 -0.90 9.86 -23.23
N THR A 95 -0.53 10.20 -24.47
CA THR A 95 0.64 9.63 -25.17
C THR A 95 1.76 10.63 -25.39
N GLY A 96 1.50 11.93 -25.19
CA GLY A 96 2.51 12.98 -25.33
C GLY A 96 1.87 14.37 -25.35
N PHE A 97 2.66 15.35 -25.77
CA PHE A 97 2.23 16.72 -25.99
C PHE A 97 2.76 17.20 -27.35
N LYS A 98 1.98 18.02 -28.05
CA LYS A 98 2.45 18.68 -29.28
C LYS A 98 3.56 19.68 -28.93
N GLU A 99 4.66 19.67 -29.68
CA GLU A 99 5.81 20.51 -29.39
C GLU A 99 5.52 22.01 -29.53
N GLU A 100 4.71 22.42 -30.51
CA GLU A 100 4.47 23.85 -30.74
C GLU A 100 3.43 24.45 -29.78
N THR A 101 2.44 23.66 -29.37
CA THR A 101 1.26 24.17 -28.64
C THR A 101 1.15 23.67 -27.21
N ASN A 102 1.99 22.70 -26.80
CA ASN A 102 1.86 21.97 -25.54
C ASN A 102 0.48 21.32 -25.31
N GLU A 103 -0.29 21.10 -26.38
CA GLU A 103 -1.58 20.41 -26.27
C GLU A 103 -1.38 18.90 -26.06
N PRO A 104 -2.20 18.24 -25.22
CA PRO A 104 -2.09 16.81 -24.97
C PRO A 104 -2.47 15.99 -26.21
N LEU A 105 -1.65 14.98 -26.50
CA LEU A 105 -1.94 13.94 -27.48
C LEU A 105 -2.63 12.78 -26.76
N LEU A 106 -3.86 12.47 -27.18
CA LEU A 106 -4.72 11.49 -26.53
C LEU A 106 -5.08 10.36 -27.50
N THR A 107 -5.07 9.12 -27.02
CA THR A 107 -5.51 7.93 -27.78
C THR A 107 -6.56 7.16 -27.00
N ILE A 108 -7.62 6.69 -27.65
CA ILE A 108 -8.67 5.90 -26.98
C ILE A 108 -8.08 4.58 -26.46
N ALA A 109 -8.34 4.26 -25.19
CA ALA A 109 -7.98 2.97 -24.62
C ALA A 109 -8.74 1.85 -25.33
N LYS A 110 -8.00 0.85 -25.85
CA LYS A 110 -8.59 -0.28 -26.59
C LYS A 110 -8.97 -1.47 -25.72
N ASN A 111 -8.38 -1.56 -24.53
CA ASN A 111 -8.61 -2.67 -23.60
C ASN A 111 -9.61 -2.25 -22.53
N LYS A 112 -10.48 -3.18 -22.11
CA LYS A 112 -11.32 -2.98 -20.93
C LYS A 112 -10.45 -2.76 -19.69
N ILE A 113 -10.88 -1.85 -18.83
CA ILE A 113 -10.35 -1.78 -17.47
C ILE A 113 -11.11 -2.83 -16.66
N THR A 114 -10.39 -3.64 -15.90
CA THR A 114 -11.00 -4.66 -15.02
C THR A 114 -10.72 -4.36 -13.55
N LEU A 115 -11.41 -5.05 -12.65
CA LEU A 115 -11.18 -4.90 -11.21
C LEU A 115 -9.74 -5.29 -10.85
N ARG A 116 -9.21 -6.38 -11.45
CA ARG A 116 -7.82 -6.82 -11.32
C ARG A 116 -6.83 -5.71 -11.71
N HIS A 117 -7.07 -5.04 -12.86
CA HIS A 117 -6.19 -3.95 -13.31
C HIS A 117 -6.19 -2.73 -12.37
N LYS A 118 -7.31 -2.44 -11.69
CA LYS A 118 -7.42 -1.27 -10.79
C LYS A 118 -6.51 -1.39 -9.57
N GLU A 119 -6.21 -2.60 -9.12
CA GLU A 119 -5.34 -2.81 -7.96
C GLU A 119 -3.85 -2.61 -8.26
N HIS A 120 -3.47 -2.61 -9.54
CA HIS A 120 -2.08 -2.57 -10.01
C HIS A 120 -1.65 -1.24 -10.60
N TYR A 121 -2.46 -0.18 -10.48
CA TYR A 121 -2.12 1.11 -11.08
C TYR A 121 -0.92 1.76 -10.38
N LEU A 122 0.28 1.38 -10.79
CA LEU A 122 1.47 2.20 -10.71
C LEU A 122 1.30 3.27 -11.79
N PRO A 123 1.10 4.55 -11.44
CA PRO A 123 1.17 5.58 -12.47
C PRO A 123 2.56 5.46 -13.12
N PRO A 124 2.66 5.40 -14.46
CA PRO A 124 3.94 5.59 -15.10
C PRO A 124 4.48 6.94 -14.64
N GLY A 125 5.78 6.98 -14.32
CA GLY A 125 6.50 8.20 -13.99
C GLY A 125 6.42 9.17 -15.16
N VAL A 126 5.37 9.98 -15.18
CA VAL A 126 5.38 11.24 -15.88
C VAL A 126 6.23 12.13 -14.99
N GLU A 127 7.46 12.43 -15.43
CA GLU A 127 8.12 13.65 -14.98
C GLU A 127 7.13 14.79 -15.26
N ALA A 128 6.45 15.25 -14.21
CA ALA A 128 5.65 16.45 -14.27
C ALA A 128 6.63 17.61 -14.45
N ARG A 129 7.02 17.89 -15.69
CA ARG A 129 7.56 19.20 -16.03
C ARG A 129 6.47 20.21 -15.70
N SER A 130 6.72 20.98 -14.64
CA SER A 130 5.97 22.14 -14.14
C SER A 130 4.50 22.18 -14.60
N ALA A 131 3.64 21.45 -13.90
CA ALA A 131 2.23 21.80 -13.89
C ALA A 131 2.10 23.28 -13.45
N PRO A 132 1.19 24.07 -14.03
CA PRO A 132 0.98 25.46 -13.62
C PRO A 132 0.74 25.51 -12.11
N ALA A 133 1.27 26.55 -11.46
CA ALA A 133 1.16 26.74 -10.01
C ALA A 133 -0.30 26.57 -9.57
N ILE A 134 -0.57 25.49 -8.85
CA ILE A 134 -1.87 25.27 -8.20
C ILE A 134 -1.97 26.31 -7.09
N SER A 135 -3.03 27.10 -7.09
CA SER A 135 -3.26 28.13 -6.07
C SER A 135 -3.18 27.54 -4.66
N ASP A 136 -2.72 28.34 -3.69
CA ASP A 136 -2.60 27.88 -2.30
C ASP A 136 -3.96 27.40 -1.74
N ASP A 137 -5.06 28.00 -2.18
CA ASP A 137 -6.43 27.60 -1.87
C ASP A 137 -6.78 26.23 -2.45
N ASP A 138 -6.42 25.95 -3.71
CA ASP A 138 -6.64 24.62 -4.31
C ASP A 138 -5.77 23.55 -3.66
N GLN A 139 -4.55 23.89 -3.23
CA GLN A 139 -3.72 22.99 -2.44
C GLN A 139 -4.31 22.72 -1.07
N ALA A 140 -4.80 23.75 -0.37
CA ALA A 140 -5.44 23.63 0.93
C ALA A 140 -6.73 22.79 0.83
N ARG A 141 -7.55 23.05 -0.18
CA ARG A 141 -8.80 22.31 -0.43
C ARG A 141 -8.53 20.85 -0.80
N ARG A 142 -7.50 20.57 -1.62
CA ARG A 142 -7.05 19.19 -1.89
C ARG A 142 -6.51 18.50 -0.64
N LYS A 143 -5.75 19.19 0.21
CA LYS A 143 -5.26 18.63 1.49
C LYS A 143 -6.43 18.29 2.42
N GLU A 144 -7.42 19.17 2.53
CA GLU A 144 -8.65 18.96 3.31
C GLU A 144 -9.48 17.78 2.75
N GLU A 145 -9.65 17.70 1.44
CA GLU A 145 -10.44 16.66 0.77
C GLU A 145 -9.75 15.28 0.81
N VAL A 146 -8.42 15.23 0.63
CA VAL A 146 -7.61 14.01 0.80
C VAL A 146 -7.62 13.55 2.26
N ARG A 147 -7.62 14.48 3.23
CA ARG A 147 -7.72 14.18 4.65
C ARG A 147 -9.09 13.62 5.03
N ARG A 148 -10.18 14.12 4.41
CA ARG A 148 -11.56 13.63 4.66
C ARG A 148 -11.86 12.26 4.06
N ARG A 149 -11.09 11.79 3.07
CA ARG A 149 -11.32 10.53 2.35
C ARG A 149 -10.40 9.38 2.79
N ARG A 150 -9.63 9.54 3.87
CA ARG A 150 -8.70 8.51 4.36
C ARG A 150 -9.23 7.86 5.64
N ALA A 151 -9.10 6.55 5.73
CA ALA A 151 -9.43 5.84 6.96
C ALA A 151 -8.53 6.33 8.10
N ILE A 152 -9.12 6.43 9.28
CA ILE A 152 -8.42 6.65 10.55
C ILE A 152 -8.55 5.38 11.39
N GLY A 153 -7.52 5.03 12.13
CA GLY A 153 -7.55 3.83 12.96
C GLY A 153 -6.29 3.68 13.80
N SER A 154 -6.35 2.78 14.76
CA SER A 154 -5.20 2.40 15.58
C SER A 154 -4.33 1.36 14.88
N ALA A 155 -3.06 1.29 15.25
CA ALA A 155 -2.18 0.22 14.77
C ALA A 155 -2.65 -1.16 15.27
N THR A 156 -3.23 -1.23 16.47
CA THR A 156 -3.76 -2.48 17.05
C THR A 156 -4.96 -3.00 16.29
N ASP A 157 -5.88 -2.14 15.84
CA ASP A 157 -7.00 -2.56 15.00
C ASP A 157 -6.55 -2.95 13.60
N PHE A 158 -5.58 -2.23 13.02
CA PHE A 158 -5.02 -2.60 11.73
C PHE A 158 -4.31 -3.96 11.80
N LEU A 159 -3.59 -4.26 12.89
CA LEU A 159 -2.95 -5.55 13.09
C LEU A 159 -3.98 -6.70 13.08
N LYS A 160 -5.18 -6.53 13.65
CA LYS A 160 -6.24 -7.57 13.59
C LYS A 160 -6.60 -7.93 12.14
N ILE A 161 -6.63 -6.95 11.24
CA ILE A 161 -6.87 -7.18 9.80
C ILE A 161 -5.74 -8.02 9.22
N LEU A 162 -4.49 -7.63 9.50
CA LEU A 162 -3.30 -8.36 9.02
C LEU A 162 -3.28 -9.81 9.54
N THR A 163 -3.54 -10.01 10.84
CA THR A 163 -3.59 -11.34 11.46
C THR A 163 -4.72 -12.19 10.88
N SER A 164 -5.90 -11.62 10.61
CA SER A 164 -7.01 -12.33 9.96
C SER A 164 -6.64 -12.80 8.55
N LEU A 165 -5.93 -11.98 7.77
CA LEU A 165 -5.45 -12.38 6.45
C LEU A 165 -4.30 -13.39 6.52
N CYS A 166 -3.45 -13.31 7.54
CA CYS A 166 -2.38 -14.28 7.77
C CYS A 166 -2.97 -15.67 8.08
N ALA A 167 -3.96 -15.72 8.98
CA ALA A 167 -4.69 -16.91 9.40
C ALA A 167 -5.83 -17.26 8.42
N SER A 168 -5.52 -17.45 7.14
CA SER A 168 -6.54 -17.54 6.07
C SER A 168 -7.67 -18.53 6.36
N SER A 169 -7.37 -19.69 6.96
CA SER A 169 -8.34 -20.74 7.32
C SER A 169 -9.39 -20.33 8.36
N THR A 170 -9.06 -19.37 9.23
CA THR A 170 -9.93 -18.87 10.30
C THR A 170 -10.32 -17.41 10.10
N SER A 171 -9.99 -16.83 8.94
CA SER A 171 -10.30 -15.44 8.63
C SER A 171 -11.81 -15.20 8.66
N VAL A 172 -12.21 -14.09 9.26
CA VAL A 172 -13.62 -13.63 9.27
C VAL A 172 -13.92 -12.63 8.15
N LEU A 173 -12.90 -12.22 7.39
CA LEU A 173 -13.01 -11.14 6.40
C LEU A 173 -13.34 -11.64 5.00
N LEU A 174 -12.75 -12.77 4.60
CA LEU A 174 -12.79 -13.37 3.28
C LEU A 174 -12.61 -14.89 3.41
N LYS A 175 -13.11 -15.66 2.43
CA LYS A 175 -12.89 -17.10 2.31
C LYS A 175 -11.40 -17.40 2.08
N PRO A 176 -10.90 -18.57 2.53
CA PRO A 176 -9.48 -18.94 2.38
C PRO A 176 -8.99 -18.88 0.93
N ALA A 177 -9.76 -19.40 -0.04
CA ALA A 177 -9.37 -19.38 -1.46
C ALA A 177 -9.24 -17.95 -2.03
N THR A 178 -10.06 -17.02 -1.56
CA THR A 178 -10.00 -15.61 -1.95
C THR A 178 -8.74 -14.95 -1.38
N ILE A 179 -8.39 -15.25 -0.13
CA ILE A 179 -7.15 -14.81 0.49
C ILE A 179 -5.95 -15.43 -0.24
N ASP A 180 -6.01 -16.71 -0.62
CA ASP A 180 -4.94 -17.34 -1.41
C ASP A 180 -4.71 -16.59 -2.72
N GLU A 181 -5.77 -16.22 -3.44
CA GLU A 181 -5.67 -15.41 -4.66
C GLU A 181 -5.09 -14.01 -4.39
N MET A 182 -5.31 -13.42 -3.21
CA MET A 182 -4.66 -12.14 -2.89
C MET A 182 -3.13 -12.25 -2.85
N PHE A 183 -2.60 -13.41 -2.47
CA PHE A 183 -1.17 -13.68 -2.35
C PHE A 183 -0.59 -14.38 -3.59
N THR A 184 -1.31 -14.42 -4.72
CA THR A 184 -0.75 -14.87 -6.00
C THR A 184 -0.14 -13.71 -6.79
N PRO A 185 0.92 -13.95 -7.60
CA PRO A 185 1.45 -12.94 -8.51
C PRO A 185 0.43 -12.53 -9.57
N GLN A 186 0.08 -11.25 -9.64
CA GLN A 186 -0.95 -10.74 -10.56
C GLN A 186 -0.39 -10.04 -11.81
N LEU A 187 0.88 -9.62 -11.78
CA LEU A 187 1.52 -8.96 -12.91
C LEU A 187 2.14 -9.98 -13.87
N ALA A 188 1.81 -9.83 -15.14
CA ALA A 188 2.56 -10.43 -16.24
C ALA A 188 4.00 -9.88 -16.31
N LEU A 189 4.87 -10.55 -17.07
CA LEU A 189 6.30 -10.24 -17.15
C LEU A 189 6.61 -8.77 -17.47
N SER A 190 5.82 -8.13 -18.35
CA SER A 190 5.98 -6.71 -18.69
C SER A 190 5.70 -5.80 -17.50
N GLY A 191 4.61 -6.03 -16.78
CA GLY A 191 4.26 -5.29 -15.56
C GLY A 191 5.29 -5.52 -14.45
N GLN A 192 5.78 -6.76 -14.31
CA GLN A 192 6.83 -7.09 -13.35
C GLN A 192 8.15 -6.37 -13.65
N ARG A 193 8.53 -6.25 -14.93
CA ARG A 193 9.71 -5.47 -15.34
C ARG A 193 9.56 -3.99 -15.00
N ALA A 194 8.39 -3.40 -15.26
CA ALA A 194 8.11 -2.02 -14.88
C ALA A 194 8.19 -1.80 -13.36
N LEU A 195 7.62 -2.73 -12.58
CA LEU A 195 7.72 -2.70 -11.13
C LEU A 195 9.17 -2.81 -10.64
N THR A 196 10.00 -3.63 -11.29
CA THR A 196 11.42 -3.79 -10.93
C THR A 196 12.18 -2.47 -11.13
N LEU A 197 11.98 -1.80 -12.26
CA LEU A 197 12.58 -0.49 -12.54
C LEU A 197 12.11 0.56 -11.51
N TYR A 198 10.82 0.57 -11.18
CA TYR A 198 10.28 1.46 -10.17
C TYR A 198 10.88 1.20 -8.78
N ASN A 199 11.00 -0.06 -8.36
CA ASN A 199 11.62 -0.41 -7.08
C ASN A 199 13.10 0.00 -7.02
N ALA A 200 13.85 -0.13 -8.13
CA ALA A 200 15.23 0.31 -8.19
C ALA A 200 15.36 1.82 -7.94
N ALA A 201 14.50 2.64 -8.57
CA ALA A 201 14.48 4.09 -8.37
C ALA A 201 14.10 4.49 -6.92
N LEU A 202 13.12 3.79 -6.32
CA LEU A 202 12.74 4.02 -4.92
C LEU A 202 13.86 3.64 -3.94
N ALA A 203 14.54 2.52 -4.19
CA ALA A 203 15.66 2.07 -3.36
C ALA A 203 16.85 3.03 -3.44
N GLU A 204 17.15 3.57 -4.62
CA GLU A 204 18.20 4.58 -4.82
C GLU A 204 17.92 5.87 -4.04
N THR A 205 16.68 6.34 -4.09
CA THR A 205 16.26 7.56 -3.38
C THR A 205 15.97 7.34 -1.89
N LYS A 206 15.97 6.08 -1.42
CA LYS A 206 15.58 5.67 -0.06
C LYS A 206 14.20 6.20 0.33
N THR A 207 13.28 6.27 -0.62
CA THR A 207 11.92 6.78 -0.41
C THR A 207 10.90 5.66 -0.48
N PHE A 208 9.90 5.67 0.42
CA PHE A 208 8.76 4.74 0.46
C PHE A 208 9.08 3.23 0.58
N THR A 209 10.35 2.85 0.63
CA THR A 209 10.81 1.45 0.69
C THR A 209 12.04 1.32 1.58
N SER A 210 12.09 0.26 2.39
CA SER A 210 13.29 -0.22 3.09
C SER A 210 13.93 -1.41 2.38
N ARG A 211 13.34 -1.86 1.27
CA ARG A 211 13.79 -3.03 0.49
C ARG A 211 14.96 -2.68 -0.42
N LYS A 212 15.77 -3.70 -0.73
CA LYS A 212 16.85 -3.58 -1.70
C LYS A 212 16.31 -3.45 -3.12
N SER A 213 17.09 -2.82 -3.99
CA SER A 213 16.79 -2.77 -5.43
C SER A 213 16.73 -4.17 -6.06
N SER A 214 17.50 -5.13 -5.52
CA SER A 214 17.57 -6.52 -5.97
C SER A 214 16.42 -7.42 -5.50
N THR A 215 15.55 -6.94 -4.61
CA THR A 215 14.41 -7.73 -4.13
C THR A 215 13.49 -8.07 -5.30
N LYS A 216 13.22 -9.38 -5.51
CA LYS A 216 12.32 -9.84 -6.58
C LYS A 216 10.88 -9.63 -6.13
N LEU A 217 10.13 -8.88 -6.91
CA LEU A 217 8.76 -8.47 -6.56
C LEU A 217 7.76 -8.84 -7.66
N ASN A 218 6.53 -9.04 -7.23
CA ASN A 218 5.32 -8.90 -8.03
C ASN A 218 4.35 -8.01 -7.24
N PHE A 219 3.09 -7.96 -7.67
CA PHE A 219 2.00 -7.32 -6.94
C PHE A 219 0.92 -8.37 -6.72
N GLY A 220 0.50 -8.55 -5.47
CA GLY A 220 -0.69 -9.33 -5.11
C GLY A 220 -1.92 -8.43 -5.05
N LEU A 221 -3.09 -8.97 -4.75
CA LEU A 221 -4.27 -8.14 -4.54
C LEU A 221 -4.15 -7.44 -3.18
N GLY A 222 -3.77 -6.16 -3.19
CA GLY A 222 -3.64 -5.31 -1.99
C GLY A 222 -2.24 -4.79 -1.66
N GLY A 223 -1.17 -5.32 -2.26
CA GLY A 223 0.20 -4.87 -1.97
C GLY A 223 1.31 -5.54 -2.79
N LEU A 224 2.56 -5.15 -2.52
CA LEU A 224 3.73 -5.78 -3.13
C LEU A 224 3.88 -7.19 -2.60
N LEU A 225 4.19 -8.11 -3.51
CA LEU A 225 4.41 -9.53 -3.20
C LEU A 225 5.90 -9.87 -3.38
N VAL A 226 6.54 -10.32 -2.32
CA VAL A 226 7.95 -10.76 -2.33
C VAL A 226 8.04 -12.14 -2.98
N LEU A 227 8.93 -12.31 -3.94
CA LEU A 227 9.09 -13.56 -4.70
C LEU A 227 10.32 -14.38 -4.30
N SER A 228 11.17 -13.85 -3.43
CA SER A 228 12.37 -14.53 -2.98
C SER A 228 12.71 -14.14 -1.56
N ASP A 229 13.15 -15.11 -0.77
CA ASP A 229 13.76 -14.86 0.53
C ASP A 229 14.92 -13.86 0.40
N ASP A 230 15.08 -13.02 1.43
CA ASP A 230 16.27 -12.18 1.56
C ASP A 230 16.89 -12.25 2.97
N GLU A 231 18.08 -11.67 3.08
CA GLU A 231 18.91 -11.67 4.29
C GLU A 231 18.32 -10.85 5.46
N THR A 232 17.30 -10.02 5.22
CA THR A 232 16.61 -9.27 6.27
C THR A 232 15.59 -10.13 7.02
N GLY A 233 15.31 -11.33 6.50
CA GLY A 233 14.32 -12.25 7.04
C GLY A 233 12.98 -12.22 6.31
N LEU A 234 12.81 -11.35 5.29
CA LEU A 234 11.61 -11.36 4.45
C LEU A 234 11.58 -12.65 3.62
N LYS A 235 10.43 -13.33 3.65
CA LYS A 235 10.22 -14.62 2.97
C LYS A 235 9.47 -14.46 1.66
N ALA A 236 9.75 -15.35 0.71
CA ALA A 236 8.92 -15.48 -0.49
C ALA A 236 7.45 -15.72 -0.11
N GLY A 237 6.52 -15.05 -0.78
CA GLY A 237 5.09 -15.04 -0.45
C GLY A 237 4.68 -13.95 0.54
N THR A 238 5.62 -13.18 1.10
CA THR A 238 5.30 -12.05 1.98
C THR A 238 4.64 -10.92 1.20
N MET A 239 3.52 -10.40 1.70
CA MET A 239 2.87 -9.19 1.17
C MET A 239 3.20 -7.97 2.04
N THR A 240 3.50 -6.83 1.42
CA THR A 240 3.85 -5.59 2.14
C THR A 240 3.42 -4.34 1.38
N TRP A 241 3.09 -3.29 2.12
CA TRP A 241 2.85 -1.94 1.58
C TRP A 241 3.10 -0.88 2.65
N SER A 242 3.05 0.39 2.24
CA SER A 242 3.27 1.53 3.13
C SER A 242 2.24 2.65 2.92
N GLY A 243 2.18 3.57 3.88
CA GLY A 243 1.35 4.76 3.83
C GLY A 243 2.01 5.93 4.54
N LEU A 244 1.81 7.14 4.02
CA LEU A 244 2.20 8.35 4.73
C LEU A 244 1.50 8.44 6.12
N PRO A 245 2.11 9.04 7.15
CA PRO A 245 3.39 9.73 7.09
C PRO A 245 4.61 8.82 7.13
N ASN A 246 4.57 7.62 7.74
CA ASN A 246 5.66 6.61 7.74
C ASN A 246 5.13 5.27 8.28
N LEU A 247 3.94 4.87 7.83
CA LEU A 247 3.31 3.61 8.19
C LEU A 247 3.78 2.48 7.27
N LEU A 248 4.12 1.34 7.84
CA LEU A 248 4.53 0.14 7.13
C LEU A 248 3.76 -1.06 7.69
N TRP A 249 3.32 -1.95 6.80
CA TRP A 249 2.77 -3.23 7.21
C TRP A 249 3.30 -4.37 6.34
N THR A 250 3.29 -5.56 6.91
CA THR A 250 3.77 -6.79 6.26
C THR A 250 2.92 -7.97 6.76
N ILE A 251 2.63 -8.93 5.88
CA ILE A 251 2.00 -10.21 6.19
C ILE A 251 2.87 -11.32 5.60
N ASP A 252 3.46 -12.14 6.46
CA ASP A 252 4.21 -13.34 6.09
C ASP A 252 3.43 -14.58 6.52
N ARG A 253 2.69 -15.15 5.57
CA ARG A 253 1.87 -16.35 5.79
C ARG A 253 2.70 -17.62 5.97
N GLY A 254 3.95 -17.63 5.51
CA GLY A 254 4.83 -18.79 5.60
C GLY A 254 5.41 -18.94 7.01
N SER A 255 5.76 -17.82 7.64
CA SER A 255 6.29 -17.79 9.01
C SER A 255 5.21 -17.82 10.09
N GLY A 256 4.01 -17.32 9.80
CA GLY A 256 2.85 -17.34 10.70
C GLY A 256 2.72 -16.07 11.54
#